data_AF-A0A1L9BGZ5-F1
#
_entry.id   AF-A0A1L9BGZ5-F1
#
_cell.length_a   1.000
_cell.length_b   1.000
_cell.length_c   1.000
_cell.angle_alpha   90.00
_cell.angle_beta   90.00
_cell.angle_gamma   90.00
#
_symmetry.space_group_name_H-M   'P 1'
#
loop_
_entity.id
_entity.type
_entity.pdbx_description
1 polymer ?
#
loop_
_entity_poly.entity_id
_entity_poly.type
_entity_poly.pdbx_seq_one_letter_code
_entity_poly.pdbx_strand_id
1 'polypeptide(L)'
;MTAQEPVVYIVKDSGVRCITAPCPVYLALRADHPEEPGLKVTDLDLSALGLGDEQRSTLLKSTHKTGPGLKVEATVRTVPHAGPGGTATILHVSRVL
;
A
#
# COMPACT_ATOMS: atom_id res chain seq x y z
N MET A 1 -21.32 6.47 -4.21
CA MET A 1 -19.88 6.29 -3.97
C MET A 1 -19.74 5.16 -2.96
N THR A 2 -19.46 3.95 -3.41
CA THR A 2 -19.34 2.79 -2.53
C THR A 2 -18.03 2.97 -1.75
N ALA A 3 -18.13 3.40 -0.49
CA ALA A 3 -16.99 3.37 0.42
C ALA A 3 -16.63 1.89 0.60
N GLN A 4 -15.51 1.46 0.01
CA GLN A 4 -14.98 0.13 0.29
C GLN A 4 -14.66 0.09 1.79
N GLU A 5 -15.11 -0.96 2.47
CA GLU A 5 -14.83 -1.13 3.88
C GLU A 5 -13.31 -1.25 4.11
N PRO A 6 -12.77 -0.69 5.21
CA PRO A 6 -11.36 -0.82 5.52
C PRO A 6 -11.03 -2.30 5.77
N VAL A 7 -10.02 -2.81 5.06
CA VAL A 7 -9.52 -4.18 5.23
C VAL A 7 -8.12 -4.11 5.82
N VAL A 8 -7.79 -5.10 6.64
CA VAL A 8 -6.45 -5.22 7.23
C VAL A 8 -5.51 -5.87 6.22
N TYR A 9 -4.50 -5.12 5.80
CA TYR A 9 -3.43 -5.55 4.91
C TYR A 9 -2.10 -5.61 5.65
N ILE A 10 -1.26 -6.55 5.26
CA ILE A 10 0.15 -6.64 5.60
C ILE A 10 0.93 -6.20 4.36
N VAL A 11 1.51 -5.01 4.43
CA VAL A 11 2.23 -4.38 3.33
C VAL A 11 3.72 -4.69 3.43
N LYS A 12 4.30 -5.13 2.32
CA LYS A 12 5.72 -5.45 2.17
C LYS A 12 6.26 -4.83 0.89
N ASP A 13 7.58 -4.65 0.81
CA ASP A 13 8.24 -4.38 -0.47
C ASP A 13 8.00 -5.55 -1.42
N SER A 14 7.57 -5.25 -2.65
CA SER A 14 7.28 -6.27 -3.67
C SER A 14 8.55 -6.78 -4.37
N GLY A 15 9.70 -6.14 -4.16
CA GLY A 15 10.94 -6.33 -4.91
C GLY A 15 10.90 -5.73 -6.33
N VAL A 16 9.76 -5.20 -6.77
CA VAL A 16 9.61 -4.67 -8.13
C VAL A 16 10.31 -3.31 -8.24
N ARG A 17 11.13 -3.18 -9.29
CA ARG A 17 11.77 -1.93 -9.69
C ARG A 17 11.37 -1.64 -11.13
N CYS A 18 10.63 -0.55 -11.34
CA CYS A 18 10.19 -0.11 -12.67
C CYS A 18 10.92 1.17 -13.07
N ILE A 19 11.07 1.35 -14.38
CA ILE A 19 11.66 2.57 -14.97
C ILE A 19 10.56 3.63 -15.24
N THR A 20 9.29 3.22 -15.30
CA THR A 20 8.13 4.08 -15.57
C THR A 20 7.04 3.88 -14.51
N ALA A 21 6.27 4.95 -14.26
CA ALA A 21 5.12 4.93 -13.36
C ALA A 21 3.82 4.51 -14.09
N PRO A 22 2.84 3.92 -13.38
CA PRO A 22 2.86 3.58 -11.96
C PRO A 22 3.60 2.26 -11.69
N CYS A 23 4.48 2.25 -10.68
CA CYS A 23 5.28 1.08 -10.33
C CYS A 23 4.75 0.39 -9.07
N PRO A 24 4.34 -0.89 -9.12
CA PRO A 24 3.84 -1.61 -7.97
C PRO A 24 4.97 -2.03 -7.02
N VAL A 25 5.58 -1.06 -6.34
CA VAL A 25 6.71 -1.27 -5.41
C VAL A 25 6.30 -1.93 -4.09
N TYR A 26 5.00 -2.01 -3.80
CA TYR A 26 4.45 -2.63 -2.61
C TYR A 26 3.58 -3.85 -2.95
N LEU A 27 3.59 -4.82 -2.05
CA LEU A 27 2.71 -5.98 -2.05
C LEU A 27 1.87 -5.95 -0.77
N ALA A 28 0.56 -5.91 -0.93
CA ALA A 28 -0.38 -5.88 0.18
C ALA A 28 -1.09 -7.23 0.30
N LEU A 29 -0.78 -7.96 1.35
CA LEU A 29 -1.38 -9.26 1.66
C LEU A 29 -2.58 -9.05 2.58
N ARG A 30 -3.71 -9.63 2.27
CA ARG A 30 -4.88 -9.59 3.15
C ARG A 30 -4.62 -10.40 4.41
N ALA A 31 -4.83 -9.81 5.58
CA ALA A 31 -4.62 -10.49 6.85
C ALA A 31 -5.74 -11.49 7.19
N ASP A 32 -6.95 -11.24 6.67
CA ASP A 32 -8.12 -12.11 6.77
C ASP A 32 -8.05 -13.30 5.80
N HIS A 33 -7.46 -13.09 4.62
CA HIS A 33 -7.24 -14.13 3.61
C HIS A 33 -5.76 -14.20 3.19
N PRO A 34 -4.89 -14.81 4.02
CA PRO A 34 -3.45 -14.91 3.72
C PRO A 34 -3.16 -15.85 2.53
N GLU A 35 -4.12 -16.69 2.16
CA GLU A 35 -4.10 -17.62 1.04
C GLU A 35 -4.23 -16.88 -0.32
N GLU A 36 -4.82 -15.67 -0.32
CA GLU A 36 -5.06 -14.91 -1.54
C GLU A 36 -3.76 -14.30 -2.09
N PRO A 37 -3.61 -14.23 -3.43
CA PRO A 37 -2.47 -13.56 -4.02
C PRO A 37 -2.44 -12.09 -3.58
N GLY A 38 -1.31 -11.64 -3.03
CA GLY A 38 -1.15 -10.27 -2.57
C GLY A 38 -1.45 -9.24 -3.65
N LEU A 39 -2.12 -8.16 -3.26
CA LEU A 39 -2.45 -7.04 -4.13
C LEU A 39 -1.18 -6.24 -4.44
N LYS A 40 -0.92 -6.00 -5.72
CA LYS A 40 0.17 -5.13 -6.17
C LYS A 40 -0.24 -3.68 -6.03
N VAL A 41 0.48 -2.95 -5.21
CA VAL A 41 0.16 -1.58 -4.82
C VAL A 41 1.30 -0.67 -5.25
N THR A 42 0.94 0.44 -5.89
CA THR A 42 1.89 1.42 -6.43
C THR A 42 2.26 2.47 -5.41
N ASP A 43 1.33 2.82 -4.51
CA ASP A 43 1.59 3.83 -3.48
C ASP A 43 0.76 3.59 -2.20
N LEU A 44 1.25 4.12 -1.08
CA LEU A 44 0.58 4.10 0.22
C LEU A 44 0.22 5.53 0.61
N ASP A 45 -1.07 5.81 0.58
CA ASP A 45 -1.63 7.07 1.05
C ASP A 45 -1.81 6.99 2.57
N LEU A 46 -0.88 7.64 3.28
CA LEU A 46 -0.85 7.76 4.74
C LEU A 46 -1.42 9.10 5.21
N SER A 47 -1.99 9.92 4.31
CA SER A 47 -2.44 11.28 4.63
C SER A 47 -3.58 11.31 5.65
N ALA A 48 -4.40 10.26 5.71
CA ALA A 48 -5.48 10.16 6.70
C ALA A 48 -4.97 9.99 8.14
N LEU A 49 -3.70 9.62 8.34
CA LEU A 49 -3.11 9.42 9.67
C LEU A 49 -2.61 10.72 10.30
N GLY A 50 -2.52 11.81 9.54
CA GLY A 50 -1.98 13.09 10.05
C GLY A 50 -0.54 13.01 10.56
N LEU A 51 0.25 12.06 10.05
CA LEU A 51 1.63 11.83 10.49
C LEU A 51 2.57 12.88 9.90
N GLY A 52 3.59 13.28 10.68
CA GLY A 52 4.70 14.08 10.16
C GLY A 52 5.58 13.27 9.19
N ASP A 53 6.35 13.96 8.34
CA ASP A 53 7.20 13.33 7.31
C ASP A 53 8.18 12.29 7.88
N GLU A 54 8.73 12.54 9.07
CA GLU A 54 9.65 11.58 9.73
C GLU A 54 8.95 10.28 10.14
N GLN A 55 7.74 10.37 10.67
CA GLN A 55 6.94 9.19 11.04
C GLN A 55 6.52 8.43 9.78
N ARG A 56 6.12 9.14 8.73
CA ARG A 56 5.80 8.55 7.42
C ARG A 56 7.00 7.80 6.84
N SER A 57 8.17 8.42 6.84
CA SER A 57 9.42 7.79 6.38
C SER A 57 9.78 6.56 7.21
N THR A 58 9.57 6.60 8.53
CA THR A 58 9.82 5.46 9.42
C THR A 58 8.91 4.27 9.12
N LEU A 59 7.62 4.53 8.88
CA LEU A 59 6.66 3.49 8.49
C LEU A 59 7.02 2.88 7.12
N LEU A 60 7.33 3.72 6.13
CA LEU A 60 7.78 3.24 4.81
C LEU A 60 9.09 2.43 4.92
N LYS A 61 10.03 2.83 5.77
CA LYS A 61 11.24 2.02 6.02
C LYS A 61 10.89 0.65 6.62
N SER A 62 9.83 0.55 7.42
CA SER A 62 9.40 -0.73 8.00
C SER A 62 8.87 -1.72 6.96
N THR A 63 8.29 -1.25 5.84
CA THR A 63 7.85 -2.14 4.74
C THR A 63 9.03 -2.75 3.98
N HIS A 64 10.21 -2.11 4.03
CA HIS A 64 11.44 -2.58 3.38
C HIS A 64 12.34 -3.40 4.30
N LYS A 65 12.08 -3.44 5.62
CA LYS A 65 12.84 -4.28 6.54
C LYS A 65 12.45 -5.75 6.36
N THR A 66 13.44 -6.64 6.43
CA THR A 66 13.26 -8.10 6.51
C THR A 66 12.49 -8.44 7.80
N GLY A 67 11.16 -8.41 7.73
CA GLY A 67 10.26 -8.57 8.87
C GLY A 67 8.85 -8.94 8.42
N PRO A 68 7.88 -9.01 9.36
CA PRO A 68 6.51 -9.43 9.06
C PRO A 68 5.75 -8.48 8.11
N GLY A 69 6.30 -7.32 7.76
CA GLY A 69 5.65 -6.27 6.98
C GLY A 69 4.97 -5.24 7.87
N LEU A 70 4.44 -4.17 7.26
CA LEU A 70 3.66 -3.14 7.94
C LEU A 70 2.18 -3.54 7.93
N LYS A 71 1.59 -3.76 9.11
CA LYS A 71 0.17 -4.07 9.23
C LYS A 71 -0.63 -2.77 9.25
N VAL A 72 -1.57 -2.63 8.33
CA VAL A 72 -2.39 -1.42 8.17
C VAL A 72 -3.83 -1.80 7.86
N GLU A 73 -4.75 -0.99 8.36
CA GLU A 73 -6.13 -0.98 7.93
C GLU A 73 -6.26 0.07 6.82
N ALA A 74 -6.65 -0.37 5.63
CA ALA A 74 -6.65 0.47 4.44
C ALA A 74 -7.79 0.10 3.48
N THR A 75 -8.11 1.03 2.60
CA THR A 75 -9.04 0.84 1.50
C THR A 75 -8.31 0.91 0.17
N VAL A 76 -8.72 0.08 -0.80
CA VAL A 76 -8.09 0.06 -2.12
C VAL A 76 -8.71 1.15 -2.99
N ARG A 77 -7.87 2.04 -3.51
CA ARG A 77 -8.26 3.07 -4.48
C ARG A 77 -7.50 2.87 -5.77
N THR A 78 -8.20 2.80 -6.88
CA THR A 78 -7.61 2.74 -8.21
C THR A 78 -7.68 4.12 -8.86
N VAL A 79 -6.55 4.58 -9.39
CA VAL A 79 -6.44 5.85 -10.11
C VAL A 79 -6.17 5.52 -11.58
N PRO A 80 -7.17 5.70 -12.47
CA PRO A 80 -6.96 5.48 -13.89
C PRO A 80 -6.07 6.59 -14.48
N HIS A 81 -5.28 6.26 -15.51
CA HIS A 81 -4.39 7.21 -16.20
C HIS A 81 -3.33 7.87 -15.29
N ALA A 82 -2.81 7.13 -14.31
CA ALA A 82 -1.81 7.62 -13.35
C ALA A 82 -0.38 7.70 -13.93
N GLY A 83 -0.18 7.34 -15.20
CA GLY A 83 1.08 7.45 -15.90
C GLY A 83 1.13 6.62 -17.20
N PRO A 84 2.30 6.55 -17.85
CA PRO A 84 2.49 5.74 -19.06
C PRO A 84 2.14 4.26 -18.88
N GLY A 85 2.31 3.72 -17.66
CA GLY A 85 1.94 2.35 -17.31
C GLY A 85 0.45 2.15 -17.00
N GLY A 86 -0.40 3.17 -17.18
CA GLY A 86 -1.85 3.04 -17.05
C GLY A 86 -2.38 3.33 -15.65
N THR A 87 -3.00 2.34 -15.01
CA THR A 87 -3.75 2.50 -13.75
C THR A 87 -2.85 2.28 -12.53
N ALA A 88 -2.91 3.19 -11.56
CA ALA A 88 -2.27 3.02 -10.26
C ALA A 88 -3.24 2.40 -9.25
N THR A 89 -2.71 1.55 -8.37
CA THR A 89 -3.44 0.99 -7.24
C THR A 89 -2.84 1.57 -5.97
N ILE A 90 -3.58 2.42 -5.28
CA ILE A 90 -3.16 3.12 -4.08
C ILE A 90 -3.90 2.52 -2.89
N LEU A 91 -3.18 2.18 -1.83
CA LEU A 91 -3.80 1.85 -0.55
C LEU A 91 -3.97 3.11 0.28
N HIS A 92 -5.21 3.48 0.55
CA HIS A 92 -5.55 4.58 1.45
C HIS A 92 -5.62 4.05 2.87
N VAL A 93 -4.57 4.28 3.65
CA VAL A 93 -4.41 3.76 5.01
C VAL A 93 -5.14 4.65 5.98
N SER A 94 -6.10 4.06 6.68
CA SER A 94 -6.89 4.73 7.72
C SER A 94 -6.29 4.52 9.11
N ARG A 95 -5.58 3.41 9.34
CA ARG A 95 -4.93 3.10 10.62
C ARG A 95 -3.71 2.18 10.45
N VAL A 96 -2.69 2.36 11.27
CA VAL A 96 -1.56 1.43 11.41
C VAL A 96 -1.79 0.56 12.66
N LEU A 97 -1.51 -0.74 12.57
CA LEU A 97 -1.73 -1.72 13.63
C LEU A 97 -0.42 -2.33 14.16
#